data_AF-A0A319E5E4-F1
#
_entry.id   AF-A0A319E5E4-F1
#
_cell.length_a   1.000
_cell.length_b   1.000
_cell.length_c   1.000
_cell.angle_alpha   90.00
_cell.angle_beta   90.00
_cell.angle_gamma   90.00
#
_symmetry.space_group_name_H-M   'P 1'
#
loop_
_entity.id
_entity.type
_entity.pdbx_description
1 polymer ?
#
loop_
_entity_poly.entity_id
_entity_poly.type
_entity_poly.pdbx_seq_one_letter_code
_entity_poly.pdbx_strand_id
1 'polypeptide(L)'
;MRERFLREGYVPTPQDKALDFRRRYFFHMAPSGLLKDGSDPVDRIFNEKVTRKFLPPGDLRRLLGLQNDAESDEYLKRMISAHERTMLRAFMYLRADPPTSLTAWVPIGDVSLEAGGLMYLEKSTEIGRRTGEEFRRNAGNFTDEKRNRKWLITKYEAGDVIFHDPFLVHATCNNKDPKRKIRLATDLRFVDANLTYDQVGSHSSCHVQ
;
A
#
# COMPACT_ATOMS: atom_id res chain seq x y z
N MET A 1 -19.63 10.56 8.32
CA MET A 1 -18.31 10.51 7.65
C MET A 1 -18.20 11.51 6.51
N ARG A 2 -19.10 11.50 5.50
CA ARG A 2 -19.10 12.47 4.39
C ARG A 2 -19.09 13.93 4.84
N GLU A 3 -19.99 14.32 5.76
CA GLU A 3 -20.05 15.70 6.27
C GLU A 3 -18.79 16.13 7.02
N ARG A 4 -18.16 15.21 7.76
CA ARG A 4 -16.90 15.47 8.46
C ARG A 4 -15.74 15.64 7.48
N PHE A 5 -15.67 14.79 6.44
CA PHE A 5 -14.72 14.98 5.35
C PHE A 5 -14.88 16.33 4.65
N LEU A 6 -16.12 16.72 4.33
CA LEU A 6 -16.41 18.00 3.67
C LEU A 6 -16.03 19.21 4.53
N ARG A 7 -16.11 19.08 5.86
CA ARG A 7 -15.76 20.16 6.80
C ARG A 7 -14.28 20.20 7.17
N GLU A 8 -13.66 19.04 7.39
CA GLU A 8 -12.34 18.91 8.00
C GLU A 8 -11.26 18.42 7.01
N GLY A 9 -11.64 17.98 5.82
CA GLY A 9 -10.73 17.48 4.79
C GLY A 9 -10.17 16.07 5.06
N TYR A 10 -10.51 15.45 6.20
CA TYR A 10 -10.12 14.08 6.54
C TYR A 10 -11.19 13.37 7.39
N VAL A 11 -11.11 12.03 7.43
CA VAL A 11 -11.87 11.21 8.39
C VAL A 11 -10.84 10.31 9.08
N PRO A 12 -10.58 10.48 10.39
CA PRO A 12 -9.60 9.66 11.09
C PRO A 12 -10.13 8.22 11.20
N THR A 13 -9.24 7.25 11.00
CA THR A 13 -9.55 5.86 11.34
C THR A 13 -9.33 5.72 12.84
N PRO A 14 -10.29 5.22 13.63
CA PRO A 14 -10.07 5.02 15.06
C PRO A 14 -8.83 4.14 15.29
N GLN A 15 -7.89 4.63 16.09
CA GLN A 15 -6.59 3.99 16.35
C GLN A 15 -6.76 2.55 16.86
N ASP A 16 -7.71 2.33 17.76
CA ASP A 16 -8.10 1.03 18.30
C ASP A 16 -8.49 0.05 17.20
N LYS A 17 -9.29 0.49 16.22
CA LYS A 17 -9.71 -0.34 15.08
C LYS A 17 -8.55 -0.67 14.15
N ALA A 18 -7.65 0.29 13.90
CA ALA A 18 -6.46 0.05 13.10
C ALA A 18 -5.54 -1.00 13.79
N LEU A 19 -5.32 -0.87 15.09
CA LEU A 19 -4.50 -1.79 15.86
C LEU A 19 -5.14 -3.19 16.01
N ASP A 20 -6.46 -3.26 16.20
CA ASP A 20 -7.19 -4.54 16.23
C ASP A 20 -7.16 -5.24 14.86
N PHE A 21 -7.35 -4.49 13.77
CA PHE A 21 -7.19 -5.02 12.42
C PHE A 21 -5.78 -5.57 12.19
N ARG A 22 -4.75 -4.80 12.58
CA ARG A 22 -3.34 -5.22 12.52
C ARG A 22 -3.12 -6.54 13.23
N ARG A 23 -3.63 -6.67 14.45
CA ARG A 23 -3.53 -7.88 15.26
C ARG A 23 -4.14 -9.05 14.48
N ARG A 24 -5.40 -8.96 14.08
CA ARG A 24 -6.10 -10.02 13.33
C ARG A 24 -5.37 -10.43 12.05
N TYR A 25 -4.83 -9.45 11.31
CA TYR A 25 -4.04 -9.70 10.11
C TYR A 25 -2.77 -10.52 10.41
N PHE A 26 -1.94 -10.11 11.38
CA PHE A 26 -0.72 -10.84 11.68
C PHE A 26 -0.95 -12.19 12.33
N PHE A 27 -2.01 -12.35 13.14
CA PHE A 27 -2.44 -13.68 13.61
C PHE A 27 -2.83 -14.59 12.44
N HIS A 28 -3.52 -14.06 11.44
CA HIS A 28 -3.85 -14.82 10.22
C HIS A 28 -2.60 -15.15 9.40
N MET A 29 -1.59 -14.27 9.35
CA MET A 29 -0.35 -14.50 8.61
C MET A 29 0.68 -15.37 9.35
N ALA A 30 0.60 -15.49 10.67
CA ALA A 30 1.62 -16.15 11.49
C ALA A 30 2.02 -17.56 11.01
N PRO A 31 1.10 -18.45 10.57
CA PRO A 31 1.49 -19.78 10.12
C PRO A 31 2.21 -19.82 8.76
N SER A 32 2.36 -18.70 8.06
CA SER A 32 3.04 -18.66 6.76
C SER A 32 4.57 -18.65 6.85
N GLY A 33 5.14 -18.61 8.06
CA GLY A 33 6.58 -18.40 8.26
C GLY A 33 7.05 -16.97 8.04
N LEU A 34 6.16 -16.00 7.78
CA LEU A 34 6.49 -14.59 7.59
C LEU A 34 7.07 -13.95 8.86
N LEU A 35 6.56 -14.36 10.01
CA LEU A 35 6.92 -13.83 11.32
C LEU A 35 8.02 -14.67 11.95
N LYS A 36 8.90 -14.01 12.72
CA LYS A 36 9.99 -14.66 13.45
C LYS A 36 9.43 -15.76 14.35
N ASP A 37 10.04 -16.93 14.28
CA ASP A 37 9.62 -18.09 15.06
C ASP A 37 9.64 -17.77 16.57
N GLY A 38 8.57 -18.13 17.28
CA GLY A 38 8.39 -17.86 18.70
C GLY A 38 8.08 -16.41 19.08
N SER A 39 7.97 -15.48 18.11
CA SER A 39 7.53 -14.10 18.38
C SER A 39 6.01 -13.99 18.50
N ASP A 40 5.53 -13.01 19.27
CA ASP A 40 4.11 -12.65 19.27
C ASP A 40 3.75 -12.04 17.89
N PRO A 41 2.69 -12.50 17.21
CA PRO A 41 2.26 -11.91 15.95
C PRO A 41 2.02 -10.39 16.00
N VAL A 42 1.65 -9.86 17.18
CA VAL A 42 1.46 -8.42 17.39
C VAL A 42 2.77 -7.63 17.27
N ASP A 43 3.92 -8.25 17.54
CA ASP A 43 5.24 -7.60 17.40
C ASP A 43 5.67 -7.44 15.94
N ARG A 44 5.07 -8.23 15.03
CA ARG A 44 5.24 -8.12 13.58
C ARG A 44 6.69 -8.28 13.12
N ILE A 45 7.51 -9.02 13.86
CA ILE A 45 8.94 -9.15 13.58
C ILE A 45 9.11 -10.10 12.39
N PHE A 46 9.76 -9.64 11.32
CA PHE A 46 10.01 -10.44 10.14
C PHE A 46 11.00 -11.60 10.42
N ASN A 47 10.76 -12.77 9.84
CA ASN A 47 11.52 -14.01 10.10
C ASN A 47 12.94 -14.05 9.50
N GLU A 48 13.47 -12.93 9.01
CA GLU A 48 14.83 -12.82 8.43
C GLU A 48 15.15 -13.74 7.23
N LYS A 49 14.22 -14.62 6.86
CA LYS A 49 14.26 -15.50 5.69
C LYS A 49 14.31 -14.69 4.40
N VAL A 50 14.64 -15.37 3.30
CA VAL A 50 14.75 -14.75 1.97
C VAL A 50 13.45 -14.03 1.62
N THR A 51 13.52 -12.70 1.48
CA THR A 51 12.35 -11.84 1.22
C THR A 51 11.56 -12.22 -0.02
N ARG A 52 12.23 -12.83 -1.02
CA ARG A 52 11.58 -13.34 -2.24
C ARG A 52 10.52 -14.42 -1.97
N LYS A 53 10.57 -15.13 -0.84
CA LYS A 53 9.52 -16.09 -0.45
C LYS A 53 8.18 -15.41 -0.12
N PHE A 54 8.22 -14.14 0.28
CA PHE A 54 7.05 -13.42 0.78
C PHE A 54 6.58 -12.33 -0.18
N LEU A 55 6.60 -12.61 -1.47
CA LEU A 55 6.09 -11.69 -2.49
C LEU A 55 4.58 -11.89 -2.72
N PRO A 56 3.78 -10.81 -2.64
CA PRO A 56 2.34 -10.91 -2.86
C PRO A 56 2.04 -11.32 -4.31
N PRO A 57 0.83 -11.81 -4.60
CA PRO A 57 0.40 -12.06 -5.97
C PRO A 57 0.49 -10.79 -6.84
N GLY A 58 0.89 -10.93 -8.10
CA GLY A 58 1.00 -9.83 -9.06
C GLY A 58 2.27 -9.87 -9.91
N ASP A 59 2.53 -8.77 -10.61
CA ASP A 59 3.61 -8.68 -11.60
C ASP A 59 5.00 -8.84 -10.99
N LEU A 60 5.21 -8.39 -9.75
CA LEU A 60 6.47 -8.61 -9.02
C LEU A 60 6.78 -10.11 -8.83
N ARG A 61 5.75 -10.93 -8.55
CA ARG A 61 5.88 -12.40 -8.41
C ARG A 61 6.22 -13.05 -9.76
N ARG A 62 5.75 -12.50 -10.87
CA ARG A 62 6.08 -12.98 -12.22
C ARG A 62 7.46 -12.54 -12.69
N LEU A 63 7.79 -11.27 -12.45
CA LEU A 63 9.04 -10.64 -12.90
C LEU A 63 10.25 -11.19 -12.15
N LEU A 64 10.11 -11.45 -10.84
CA LEU A 64 11.24 -11.83 -9.99
C LEU A 64 11.43 -13.35 -9.84
N GLY A 65 10.56 -14.18 -10.45
CA GLY A 65 10.69 -15.64 -10.47
C GLY A 65 10.72 -16.25 -9.06
N LEU A 66 9.56 -16.50 -8.46
CA LEU A 66 9.50 -17.03 -7.10
C LEU A 66 10.02 -18.46 -6.95
N GLN A 67 10.25 -18.81 -5.69
CA GLN A 67 10.44 -20.19 -5.28
C GLN A 67 9.08 -20.87 -5.14
N ASN A 68 8.89 -21.98 -5.86
CA ASN A 68 7.73 -22.85 -5.71
C ASN A 68 8.00 -23.82 -4.56
N ASP A 69 7.98 -23.30 -3.33
CA ASP A 69 8.13 -24.08 -2.09
C ASP A 69 6.89 -23.97 -1.20
N ALA A 70 6.73 -24.94 -0.29
CA ALA A 70 5.55 -25.05 0.56
C ALA A 70 5.31 -23.80 1.45
N GLU A 71 6.37 -23.09 1.83
CA GLU A 71 6.29 -21.89 2.66
C GLU A 71 5.77 -20.69 1.85
N SER A 72 6.28 -20.55 0.61
CA SER A 72 5.87 -19.52 -0.35
C SER A 72 4.41 -19.71 -0.80
N ASP A 73 3.96 -20.96 -0.90
CA ASP A 73 2.58 -21.32 -1.22
C ASP A 73 1.62 -21.06 -0.05
N GLU A 74 2.01 -21.41 1.19
CA GLU A 74 1.21 -21.11 2.37
C GLU A 74 1.08 -19.60 2.60
N TYR A 75 2.17 -18.83 2.38
CA TYR A 75 2.12 -17.37 2.36
C TYR A 75 1.15 -16.84 1.30
N LEU A 76 1.23 -17.34 0.07
CA LEU A 76 0.34 -16.91 -1.00
C LEU A 76 -1.13 -17.19 -0.65
N LYS A 77 -1.43 -18.41 -0.20
CA LYS A 77 -2.77 -18.83 0.17
C LYS A 77 -3.36 -17.93 1.25
N ARG A 78 -2.56 -17.60 2.28
CA ARG A 78 -2.99 -16.70 3.35
C ARG A 78 -3.17 -15.27 2.87
N MET A 79 -2.30 -14.79 1.97
CA MET A 79 -2.39 -13.47 1.38
C MET A 79 -3.67 -13.33 0.55
N ILE A 80 -3.95 -14.29 -0.32
CA ILE A 80 -5.21 -14.35 -1.10
C ILE A 80 -6.40 -14.37 -0.14
N SER A 81 -6.40 -15.27 0.85
CA SER A 81 -7.46 -15.34 1.84
C SER A 81 -7.66 -14.04 2.61
N ALA A 82 -6.59 -13.32 2.97
CA ALA A 82 -6.69 -12.03 3.66
C ALA A 82 -7.38 -10.96 2.79
N HIS A 83 -7.20 -11.03 1.48
CA HIS A 83 -7.78 -10.11 0.49
C HIS A 83 -9.21 -10.51 0.05
N GLU A 84 -9.52 -11.81 0.00
CA GLU A 84 -10.86 -12.32 -0.30
C GLU A 84 -11.81 -12.20 0.90
N ARG A 85 -11.30 -12.43 2.11
CA ARG A 85 -12.07 -12.23 3.33
C ARG A 85 -12.40 -10.75 3.49
N THR A 86 -13.53 -10.47 4.12
CA THR A 86 -14.03 -9.13 4.47
C THR A 86 -13.00 -8.24 5.19
N MET A 87 -11.90 -8.82 5.71
CA MET A 87 -10.79 -8.14 6.36
C MET A 87 -10.21 -7.02 5.49
N LEU A 88 -9.87 -7.27 4.23
CA LEU A 88 -9.37 -6.25 3.30
C LEU A 88 -10.38 -5.88 2.19
N ARG A 89 -11.46 -6.65 2.02
CA ARG A 89 -12.49 -6.38 0.99
C ARG A 89 -13.19 -5.03 1.17
N ALA A 90 -13.27 -4.53 2.41
CA ALA A 90 -13.73 -3.17 2.70
C ALA A 90 -12.78 -2.07 2.18
N PHE A 91 -11.59 -2.44 1.70
CA PHE A 91 -10.52 -1.53 1.29
C PHE A 91 -10.10 -1.64 -0.18
N MET A 92 -10.93 -2.28 -1.03
CA MET A 92 -10.57 -2.58 -2.42
C MET A 92 -10.41 -1.35 -3.33
N TYR A 93 -9.46 -1.49 -4.26
CA TYR A 93 -9.02 -0.51 -5.23
C TYR A 93 -10.07 -0.26 -6.32
N LEU A 94 -10.54 0.98 -6.44
CA LEU A 94 -11.23 1.48 -7.61
C LEU A 94 -10.25 2.37 -8.42
N ARG A 95 -10.12 2.10 -9.71
CA ARG A 95 -9.43 3.00 -10.64
C ARG A 95 -10.50 3.63 -11.52
N ALA A 96 -10.53 4.97 -11.56
CA ALA A 96 -11.36 5.71 -12.51
C ALA A 96 -10.47 6.27 -13.62
N ASP A 97 -11.00 6.23 -14.84
CA ASP A 97 -10.51 6.99 -15.98
C ASP A 97 -11.66 7.92 -16.44
N PRO A 98 -11.50 9.26 -16.46
CA PRO A 98 -10.29 10.03 -16.14
C PRO A 98 -9.87 9.90 -14.66
N PRO A 99 -8.60 10.22 -14.30
CA PRO A 99 -8.02 10.03 -12.95
C PRO A 99 -8.66 10.96 -11.93
N THR A 100 -9.90 10.68 -11.60
CA THR A 100 -10.72 11.36 -10.61
C THR A 100 -10.64 10.65 -9.26
N SER A 101 -9.79 9.62 -9.17
CA SER A 101 -9.66 8.82 -7.96
C SER A 101 -8.89 9.58 -6.88
N LEU A 102 -9.46 9.71 -5.70
CA LEU A 102 -8.75 10.15 -4.49
C LEU A 102 -8.23 8.91 -3.75
N THR A 103 -6.94 8.90 -3.39
CA THR A 103 -6.39 7.80 -2.59
C THR A 103 -6.26 8.21 -1.13
N ALA A 104 -6.73 7.38 -0.21
CA ALA A 104 -6.46 7.49 1.21
C ALA A 104 -5.52 6.37 1.62
N TRP A 105 -4.27 6.72 1.92
CA TRP A 105 -3.29 5.81 2.51
C TRP A 105 -3.43 5.83 4.02
N VAL A 106 -3.65 4.66 4.61
CA VAL A 106 -3.86 4.49 6.06
C VAL A 106 -2.77 3.57 6.61
N PRO A 107 -1.82 4.08 7.42
CA PRO A 107 -0.90 3.25 8.16
C PRO A 107 -1.65 2.45 9.23
N ILE A 108 -1.56 1.12 9.13
CA ILE A 108 -2.14 0.22 10.12
C ILE A 108 -1.07 -0.04 11.18
N GLY A 109 -0.81 0.99 11.99
CA GLY A 109 0.26 1.00 12.99
C GLY A 109 1.26 2.12 12.77
N ASP A 110 1.95 2.51 13.83
CA ASP A 110 2.96 3.57 13.76
C ASP A 110 4.09 3.23 12.77
N VAL A 111 4.58 4.27 12.10
CA VAL A 111 5.65 4.21 11.11
C VAL A 111 6.66 5.32 11.40
N SER A 112 7.86 4.93 11.81
CA SER A 112 8.98 5.85 11.95
C SER A 112 9.51 6.28 10.57
N LEU A 113 10.41 7.27 10.55
CA LEU A 113 11.06 7.73 9.32
C LEU A 113 11.84 6.62 8.61
N GLU A 114 12.36 5.65 9.36
CA GLU A 114 13.15 4.53 8.84
C GLU A 114 12.32 3.29 8.53
N ALA A 115 11.07 3.23 9.03
CA ALA A 115 10.19 2.07 8.86
C ALA A 115 9.50 2.01 7.48
N GLY A 116 9.96 2.82 6.52
CA GLY A 116 9.48 2.79 5.15
C GLY A 116 8.18 3.55 4.94
N GLY A 117 7.98 4.72 5.57
CA GLY A 117 6.80 5.55 5.35
C GLY A 117 6.59 6.01 3.90
N LEU A 118 5.38 6.47 3.59
CA LEU A 118 5.07 7.10 2.31
C LEU A 118 5.77 8.47 2.24
N MET A 119 6.34 8.81 1.09
CA MET A 119 7.00 10.09 0.82
C MET A 119 6.48 10.71 -0.47
N TYR A 120 6.51 12.03 -0.52
CA TYR A 120 5.91 12.83 -1.60
C TYR A 120 6.92 13.79 -2.21
N LEU A 121 6.96 13.86 -3.53
CA LEU A 121 7.73 14.90 -4.22
C LEU A 121 6.94 16.21 -4.19
N GLU A 122 7.52 17.28 -3.64
CA GLU A 122 6.82 18.54 -3.49
C GLU A 122 6.34 19.13 -4.84
N LYS A 123 5.16 19.75 -4.81
CA LYS A 123 4.52 20.44 -5.95
C LYS A 123 4.36 19.57 -7.22
N SER A 124 4.31 18.24 -7.09
CA SER A 124 4.45 17.31 -8.22
C SER A 124 3.16 16.93 -8.94
N THR A 125 1.99 17.35 -8.45
CA THR A 125 0.69 17.09 -9.09
C THR A 125 0.66 17.50 -10.56
N GLU A 126 1.19 18.68 -10.90
CA GLU A 126 1.25 19.14 -12.29
C GLU A 126 2.16 18.27 -13.15
N ILE A 127 3.29 17.82 -12.59
CA ILE A 127 4.18 16.87 -13.26
C ILE A 127 3.42 15.57 -13.52
N GLY A 128 2.75 15.00 -12.51
CA GLY A 128 1.99 13.77 -12.69
C GLY A 128 0.87 13.90 -13.71
N ARG A 129 0.20 15.06 -13.81
CA ARG A 129 -0.83 15.32 -14.83
C ARG A 129 -0.25 15.31 -16.23
N ARG A 130 0.83 16.07 -16.46
CA ARG A 130 1.55 16.07 -17.74
C ARG A 130 2.09 14.68 -18.06
N THR A 131 2.58 13.99 -17.04
CA THR A 131 3.12 12.64 -17.21
C THR A 131 2.01 11.60 -17.35
N GLY A 132 0.76 11.76 -16.95
CA GLY A 132 -0.27 10.71 -17.08
C GLY A 132 -0.38 10.12 -18.51
N GLU A 133 -0.18 10.96 -19.52
CA GLU A 133 -0.10 10.59 -20.94
C GLU A 133 1.27 9.98 -21.34
N GLU A 134 2.38 10.39 -20.68
CA GLU A 134 3.76 9.96 -20.94
C GLU A 134 4.31 8.87 -19.99
N PHE A 135 3.68 8.61 -18.84
CA PHE A 135 4.17 7.79 -17.72
C PHE A 135 4.11 6.31 -18.07
N ARG A 136 3.13 5.93 -18.92
CA ARG A 136 3.11 4.60 -19.55
C ARG A 136 4.39 4.34 -20.36
N ARG A 137 5.05 5.37 -20.89
CA ARG A 137 6.28 5.25 -21.70
C ARG A 137 7.57 5.44 -20.89
N ASN A 138 7.55 6.23 -19.81
CA ASN A 138 8.76 6.77 -19.17
C ASN A 138 8.90 6.45 -17.67
N ALA A 139 8.22 5.42 -17.14
CA ALA A 139 8.39 4.95 -15.76
C ALA A 139 9.85 4.52 -15.50
N GLY A 140 10.70 5.47 -15.08
CA GLY A 140 12.13 5.27 -14.87
C GLY A 140 12.99 6.52 -15.15
N ASN A 141 12.53 7.45 -15.99
CA ASN A 141 13.31 8.64 -16.35
C ASN A 141 12.94 9.85 -15.48
N PHE A 142 13.84 10.21 -14.56
CA PHE A 142 13.78 11.46 -13.80
C PHE A 142 14.36 12.59 -14.66
N THR A 143 13.50 13.47 -15.18
CA THR A 143 13.91 14.74 -15.79
C THR A 143 14.59 15.65 -14.75
N ASP A 144 15.43 16.58 -15.18
CA ASP A 144 16.11 17.53 -14.27
C ASP A 144 15.13 18.36 -13.41
N GLU A 145 13.93 18.61 -13.94
CA GLU A 145 12.85 19.30 -13.22
C GLU A 145 12.34 18.51 -12.00
N LYS A 146 12.41 17.17 -12.03
CA LYS A 146 12.08 16.32 -10.87
C LYS A 146 13.24 16.26 -9.86
N ARG A 147 14.50 16.43 -10.31
CA ARG A 147 15.70 16.31 -9.47
C ARG A 147 15.90 17.48 -8.51
N ASN A 148 15.41 18.67 -8.86
CA ASN A 148 15.55 19.88 -8.04
C ASN A 148 14.44 20.07 -6.96
N ARG A 149 13.60 19.06 -6.75
CA ARG A 149 12.47 19.13 -5.81
C ARG A 149 12.77 18.28 -4.57
N LYS A 150 12.25 18.72 -3.41
CA LYS A 150 12.42 17.99 -2.16
C LYS A 150 11.41 16.86 -2.04
N TRP A 151 11.88 15.74 -1.52
CA TRP A 151 11.03 14.67 -1.01
C TRP A 151 10.61 14.99 0.42
N LEU A 152 9.31 14.98 0.66
CA LEU A 152 8.68 15.22 1.95
C LEU A 152 8.32 13.87 2.58
N ILE A 153 8.74 13.66 3.82
CA ILE A 153 8.45 12.45 4.60
C ILE A 153 8.17 12.84 6.05
N THR A 154 7.29 12.10 6.70
CA THR A 154 6.97 12.29 8.12
C THR A 154 6.83 10.95 8.84
N LYS A 155 6.79 11.00 10.17
CA LYS A 155 6.33 9.89 11.00
C LYS A 155 4.81 9.80 10.92
N TYR A 156 4.30 8.60 11.11
CA TYR A 156 2.87 8.31 11.13
C TYR A 156 2.50 7.54 12.39
N GLU A 157 1.31 7.79 12.90
CA GLU A 157 0.70 7.07 14.00
C GLU A 157 -0.46 6.21 13.49
N ALA A 158 -0.75 5.13 14.22
CA ALA A 158 -1.91 4.30 13.93
C ALA A 158 -3.21 5.13 13.96
N GLY A 159 -3.94 5.14 12.84
CA GLY A 159 -5.18 5.92 12.71
C GLY A 159 -5.05 7.20 11.87
N ASP A 160 -3.82 7.62 11.57
CA ASP A 160 -3.55 8.66 10.58
C ASP A 160 -4.16 8.28 9.22
N VAL A 161 -4.49 9.29 8.41
CA VAL A 161 -4.98 9.08 7.05
C VAL A 161 -4.39 10.15 6.15
N ILE A 162 -3.74 9.72 5.08
CA ILE A 162 -3.10 10.63 4.13
C ILE A 162 -3.86 10.54 2.82
N PHE A 163 -4.47 11.65 2.43
CA PHE A 163 -5.12 11.78 1.15
C PHE A 163 -4.13 12.31 0.12
N HIS A 164 -4.08 11.66 -1.05
CA HIS A 164 -3.32 12.18 -2.18
C HIS A 164 -4.10 12.03 -3.48
N ASP A 165 -3.91 13.04 -4.33
CA ASP A 165 -4.43 13.03 -5.69
C ASP A 165 -3.66 12.01 -6.56
N PRO A 166 -4.27 11.48 -7.64
CA PRO A 166 -3.68 10.39 -8.41
C PRO A 166 -2.42 10.81 -9.19
N PHE A 167 -2.18 12.11 -9.32
CA PHE A 167 -1.02 12.68 -10.01
C PHE A 167 0.08 13.14 -9.04
N LEU A 168 -0.15 13.10 -7.73
CA LEU A 168 0.89 13.43 -6.77
C LEU A 168 1.97 12.34 -6.82
N VAL A 169 3.20 12.71 -7.18
CA VAL A 169 4.31 11.77 -7.27
C VAL A 169 4.71 11.34 -5.86
N HIS A 170 4.62 10.04 -5.61
CA HIS A 170 4.90 9.45 -4.30
C HIS A 170 5.69 8.15 -4.44
N ALA A 171 6.39 7.79 -3.38
CA ALA A 171 7.18 6.57 -3.26
C ALA A 171 7.17 6.08 -1.81
N THR A 172 7.67 4.87 -1.57
CA THR A 172 7.89 4.36 -0.21
C THR A 172 9.38 4.16 0.02
N CYS A 173 9.82 4.40 1.25
CA CYS A 173 11.20 4.10 1.65
C CYS A 173 11.38 2.60 1.89
N ASN A 174 12.60 2.11 1.70
CA ASN A 174 12.97 0.79 2.20
C ASN A 174 12.77 0.76 3.71
N ASN A 175 12.14 -0.31 4.21
CA ASN A 175 11.96 -0.51 5.64
C ASN A 175 13.31 -0.95 6.26
N LYS A 176 13.89 -0.07 7.07
CA LYS A 176 15.13 -0.26 7.82
C LYS A 176 14.90 -0.28 9.33
N ASP A 177 13.66 -0.57 9.77
CA ASP A 177 13.35 -0.67 11.20
C ASP A 177 14.34 -1.62 11.89
N PRO A 178 15.06 -1.19 12.95
CA PRO A 178 16.13 -1.97 13.55
C PRO A 178 15.62 -3.25 14.24
N LYS A 179 14.33 -3.30 14.58
CA LYS A 179 13.66 -4.48 15.14
C LYS A 179 13.02 -5.35 14.05
N ARG A 180 13.24 -5.03 12.77
CA ARG A 180 12.70 -5.72 11.58
C ARG A 180 11.17 -5.83 11.62
N LYS A 181 10.51 -4.81 12.16
CA LYS A 181 9.05 -4.77 12.21
C LYS A 181 8.47 -4.57 10.82
N ILE A 182 7.55 -5.44 10.42
CA ILE A 182 6.81 -5.31 9.16
C ILE A 182 5.86 -4.12 9.24
N ARG A 183 5.92 -3.22 8.26
CA ARG A 183 4.96 -2.12 8.07
C ARG A 183 3.71 -2.65 7.35
N LEU A 184 2.54 -2.38 7.90
CA LEU A 184 1.26 -2.66 7.25
C LEU A 184 0.53 -1.34 6.99
N ALA A 185 -0.02 -1.17 5.80
CA ALA A 185 -0.83 -0.03 5.41
C ALA A 185 -1.90 -0.47 4.40
N THR A 186 -2.95 0.34 4.25
CA THR A 186 -3.99 0.13 3.24
C THR A 186 -4.13 1.35 2.36
N ASP A 187 -4.34 1.12 1.06
CA ASP A 187 -4.66 2.15 0.07
C ASP A 187 -6.13 2.05 -0.33
N LEU A 188 -6.94 3.00 0.14
CA LEU A 188 -8.33 3.16 -0.25
C LEU A 188 -8.42 4.07 -1.45
N ARG A 189 -9.16 3.69 -2.49
CA ARG A 189 -9.40 4.56 -3.64
C ARG A 189 -10.87 4.88 -3.79
N PHE A 190 -11.18 6.17 -3.78
CA PHE A 190 -12.52 6.72 -3.95
C PHE A 190 -12.64 7.28 -5.36
N VAL A 191 -13.76 7.02 -6.03
CA VAL A 191 -14.06 7.54 -7.38
C VAL A 191 -15.41 8.25 -7.34
N ASP A 192 -15.64 9.17 -8.27
CA ASP A 192 -16.98 9.74 -8.44
C ASP A 192 -17.90 8.69 -9.08
N ALA A 193 -18.96 8.32 -8.37
CA ALA A 193 -19.93 7.32 -8.82
C ALA A 193 -20.70 7.74 -10.08
N ASN A 194 -20.74 9.05 -10.40
CA ASN A 194 -21.40 9.58 -11.59
C ASN A 194 -20.50 9.58 -12.84
N LEU A 195 -19.20 9.35 -12.67
CA LEU A 195 -18.27 9.27 -13.78
C LEU A 195 -18.08 7.82 -14.20
N THR A 196 -17.65 7.61 -15.44
CA THR A 196 -17.20 6.29 -15.87
C THR A 196 -15.98 5.89 -15.04
N TYR A 197 -16.03 4.72 -14.42
CA TYR A 197 -14.88 4.15 -13.72
C TYR A 197 -14.79 2.67 -14.05
N ASP A 198 -13.57 2.13 -13.96
CA ASP A 198 -13.34 0.72 -14.21
C ASP A 198 -13.86 -0.11 -13.03
N GLN A 199 -14.94 -0.86 -13.26
CA GLN A 199 -15.48 -1.79 -12.28
C GLN A 199 -14.63 -3.06 -12.15
N VAL A 200 -13.69 -3.28 -13.07
CA VAL A 200 -12.85 -4.48 -13.17
C VAL A 200 -11.58 -4.37 -12.31
N GLY A 201 -11.50 -3.41 -11.38
CA GLY A 201 -10.57 -3.49 -10.24
C GLY A 201 -10.82 -4.70 -9.32
N SER A 202 -11.94 -5.42 -9.50
CA SER A 202 -12.25 -6.66 -8.79
C SER A 202 -11.62 -7.92 -9.39
N HIS A 203 -10.96 -7.83 -10.55
CA HIS A 203 -10.18 -8.91 -11.13
C HIS A 203 -8.78 -8.38 -11.42
N SER A 204 -7.78 -8.94 -10.74
CA SER A 204 -6.37 -8.75 -11.03
C SER A 204 -6.11 -8.71 -12.54
N SER A 205 -5.94 -7.50 -13.09
CA SER A 205 -5.62 -7.29 -14.49
C SER A 205 -4.13 -7.55 -14.70
N CYS A 206 -3.76 -8.83 -14.62
CA CYS A 206 -2.80 -9.37 -15.56
C CYS A 206 -3.53 -9.35 -16.92
N HIS A 207 -3.13 -8.45 -17.81
CA HIS A 207 -3.35 -8.64 -19.24
C HIS A 207 -1.98 -8.88 -19.85
N VAL A 208 -1.79 -10.09 -20.37
CA VAL A 208 -0.63 -10.51 -21.18
C VAL A 208 -0.91 -10.02 -22.60
N GLN A 209 0.04 -9.29 -23.18
CA GLN A 209 0.40 -9.50 -24.57
C GLN A 209 1.72 -10.28 -24.57
#